data_AF-A0A3Q3F9W8-F1
#
_entry.id   AF-A0A3Q3F9W8-F1
#
_cell.length_a   1.000
_cell.length_b   1.000
_cell.length_c   1.000
_cell.angle_alpha   90.00
_cell.angle_beta   90.00
_cell.angle_gamma   90.00
#
_symmetry.space_group_name_H-M   'P 1'
#
loop_
_entity.id
_entity.type
_entity.pdbx_description
1 polymer ?
#
loop_
_entity_poly.entity_id
_entity_poly.type
_entity_poly.pdbx_seq_one_letter_code
_entity_poly.pdbx_strand_id
1 'polypeptide(L)'
;MNKFILRLLAPLLLLLWMQPAGSKKVGHIFSQREAAGAVPLSMVKDSVDDMYASCQAQMSHKVKTKYFKKENKGIFQRAWQSADKCVKRCKNIQLKDKQDEALTEEHFQAICVYTAGQEKLFELFNAAVRTNRSEYSTTFQFHSLHFWLTSAIQILKKNEKCLTSYRRSHTQFTGKRNQMIRFGSFASSSLNPKLTHFGTETCFLIQTCHGVYLKKYPRLQDKEEEVLIPPYEMFMIQKKCSMKKCKGKLSDCKVVYVLESLGFYSNLNCKAAKVDE
;
A
#
# COMPACT_ATOMS: atom_id res chain seq x y z
N MET A 1 -14.33 81.64 25.86
CA MET A 1 -13.22 81.35 26.80
C MET A 1 -12.90 79.86 26.74
N ASN A 2 -11.65 79.52 26.37
CA ASN A 2 -10.81 78.38 26.84
C ASN A 2 -11.51 77.11 27.37
N LYS A 3 -11.21 75.87 26.96
CA LYS A 3 -9.96 75.27 26.43
C LYS A 3 -10.31 73.90 25.83
N PHE A 4 -9.56 73.52 24.80
CA PHE A 4 -9.36 72.13 24.35
C PHE A 4 -8.81 71.24 25.48
N ILE A 5 -9.18 69.95 25.51
CA ILE A 5 -8.26 68.80 25.66
C ILE A 5 -8.96 67.46 25.31
N LEU A 6 -8.38 66.85 24.28
CA LEU A 6 -8.31 65.49 23.77
C LEU A 6 -8.50 64.29 24.74
N ARG A 7 -9.22 63.24 24.28
CA ARG A 7 -8.98 61.77 24.47
C ARG A 7 -10.12 60.99 23.78
N LEU A 8 -9.99 60.58 22.51
CA LEU A 8 -9.51 59.28 21.99
C LEU A 8 -10.31 58.01 22.40
N LEU A 9 -10.87 57.38 21.36
CA LEU A 9 -11.04 55.93 21.09
C LEU A 9 -12.12 55.13 21.83
N ALA A 10 -13.18 54.75 21.10
CA ALA A 10 -13.36 53.40 20.51
C ALA A 10 -14.86 53.11 20.26
N PRO A 11 -15.29 52.76 19.03
CA PRO A 11 -16.60 52.16 18.82
C PRO A 11 -16.55 50.69 19.26
N LEU A 12 -17.57 50.27 20.00
CA LEU A 12 -17.78 48.92 20.50
C LEU A 12 -17.81 47.92 19.31
N LEU A 13 -16.70 47.21 19.09
CA LEU A 13 -16.65 46.00 18.28
C LEU A 13 -17.39 44.89 19.03
N LEU A 14 -18.65 44.65 18.69
CA LEU A 14 -19.30 43.37 18.98
C LEU A 14 -19.03 42.42 17.80
N LEU A 15 -18.01 41.62 18.04
CA LEU A 15 -17.61 40.35 17.44
C LEU A 15 -18.58 39.69 16.45
N LEU A 16 -18.01 39.43 15.27
CA LEU A 16 -18.32 38.36 14.34
C LEU A 16 -18.84 37.08 15.03
N TRP A 17 -19.99 36.59 14.59
CA TRP A 17 -20.21 35.16 14.38
C TRP A 17 -20.66 34.95 12.93
N MET A 18 -19.76 35.23 11.98
CA MET A 18 -19.80 34.48 10.73
C MET A 18 -19.46 33.04 11.10
N GLN A 19 -20.46 32.15 11.03
CA GLN A 19 -20.21 30.73 11.17
C GLN A 19 -19.14 30.33 10.13
N PRO A 20 -18.00 29.76 10.55
CA PRO A 20 -17.12 29.12 9.61
C PRO A 20 -17.91 27.96 8.98
N ALA A 21 -18.06 28.02 7.66
CA ALA A 21 -18.53 26.91 6.85
C ALA A 21 -17.91 25.62 7.39
N GLY A 22 -18.78 24.66 7.70
CA GLY A 22 -18.43 23.41 8.35
C GLY A 22 -17.19 22.80 7.73
N SER A 23 -16.07 22.94 8.44
CA SER A 23 -14.86 22.20 8.16
C SER A 23 -15.23 20.74 8.38
N LYS A 24 -15.50 20.02 7.28
CA LYS A 24 -15.56 18.56 7.29
C LYS A 24 -14.16 18.10 7.70
N LYS A 25 -13.96 18.00 9.01
CA LYS A 25 -12.86 17.26 9.61
C LYS A 25 -12.90 15.91 8.90
N VAL A 26 -11.87 15.66 8.10
CA VAL A 26 -11.54 14.31 7.66
C VAL A 26 -11.20 13.57 8.95
N GLY A 27 -12.24 13.04 9.57
CA GLY A 27 -12.15 12.25 10.77
C GLY A 27 -11.26 11.06 10.46
N HIS A 28 -10.39 10.74 11.41
CA HIS A 28 -9.63 9.51 11.49
C HIS A 28 -10.52 8.29 11.16
N ILE A 29 -10.59 7.89 9.90
CA ILE A 29 -11.05 6.55 9.51
C ILE A 29 -9.83 5.66 9.70
N PHE A 30 -9.56 5.29 10.95
CA PHE A 30 -8.89 4.07 11.43
C PHE A 30 -8.49 4.30 12.89
N SER A 31 -9.50 4.33 13.74
CA SER A 31 -9.42 3.72 15.07
C SER A 31 -10.84 3.38 15.49
N GLN A 32 -11.07 2.12 15.84
CA GLN A 32 -12.30 1.58 16.44
C GLN A 32 -13.54 1.45 15.53
N ARG A 33 -13.54 0.43 14.65
CA ARG A 33 -14.71 -0.45 14.35
C ARG A 33 -14.36 -1.58 13.37
N GLU A 34 -13.29 -2.33 13.64
CA GLU A 34 -13.36 -3.78 13.39
C GLU A 34 -13.69 -4.37 14.75
N ALA A 35 -14.94 -4.80 14.92
CA ALA A 35 -15.36 -5.53 16.12
C ALA A 35 -14.41 -6.71 16.34
N ALA A 36 -14.26 -7.15 17.60
CA ALA A 36 -13.43 -8.27 18.04
C ALA A 36 -13.88 -9.62 17.42
N GLY A 37 -13.75 -9.77 16.12
CA GLY A 37 -14.23 -10.89 15.33
C GLY A 37 -13.25 -11.23 14.20
N ALA A 38 -13.24 -12.50 13.82
CA ALA A 38 -12.34 -12.99 12.79
C ALA A 38 -12.67 -12.41 11.41
N VAL A 39 -11.65 -12.03 10.64
CA VAL A 39 -11.79 -11.43 9.30
C VAL A 39 -11.88 -12.54 8.24
N PRO A 40 -13.00 -12.67 7.49
CA PRO A 40 -13.10 -13.66 6.44
C PRO A 40 -12.22 -13.29 5.24
N LEU A 41 -11.38 -14.24 4.81
CA LEU A 41 -10.68 -14.16 3.54
C LEU A 41 -11.70 -14.23 2.40
N SER A 42 -11.46 -13.48 1.33
CA SER A 42 -12.34 -13.38 0.18
C SER A 42 -11.58 -12.94 -1.07
N MET A 43 -12.29 -12.74 -2.17
CA MET A 43 -11.73 -12.20 -3.41
C MET A 43 -11.54 -10.68 -3.40
N VAL A 44 -11.99 -9.97 -2.35
CA VAL A 44 -11.83 -8.51 -2.18
C VAL A 44 -12.23 -7.73 -3.44
N LYS A 45 -13.51 -7.84 -3.82
CA LYS A 45 -14.02 -7.31 -5.10
C LYS A 45 -13.89 -5.79 -5.25
N ASP A 46 -13.76 -5.06 -4.16
CA ASP A 46 -13.60 -3.59 -4.16
C ASP A 46 -12.14 -3.13 -4.11
N SER A 47 -11.22 -4.05 -4.39
CA SER A 47 -9.81 -3.77 -4.59
C SER A 47 -9.56 -2.91 -5.83
N VAL A 48 -8.74 -1.88 -5.68
CA VAL A 48 -8.04 -1.21 -6.77
C VAL A 48 -6.91 -2.13 -7.22
N ASP A 49 -7.09 -2.76 -8.37
CA ASP A 49 -6.25 -3.86 -8.83
C ASP A 49 -5.77 -3.69 -10.28
N ASP A 50 -5.73 -2.45 -10.76
CA ASP A 50 -5.36 -2.12 -12.14
C ASP A 50 -3.94 -2.59 -12.45
N MET A 51 -3.80 -3.35 -13.54
CA MET A 51 -2.52 -3.88 -14.02
C MET A 51 -1.91 -3.00 -15.11
N TYR A 52 -2.62 -1.98 -15.59
CA TYR A 52 -2.18 -1.06 -16.62
C TYR A 52 -1.76 -1.71 -17.94
N ALA A 53 -2.35 -2.86 -18.28
CA ALA A 53 -1.87 -3.77 -19.33
C ALA A 53 -1.72 -3.13 -20.72
N SER A 54 -2.48 -2.07 -21.01
CA SER A 54 -2.46 -1.38 -22.31
C SER A 54 -2.17 0.12 -22.24
N CYS A 55 -1.83 0.65 -21.06
CA CYS A 55 -1.74 2.09 -20.84
C CYS A 55 -0.56 2.52 -19.98
N GLN A 56 0.49 1.70 -19.85
CA GLN A 56 1.64 2.05 -19.01
C GLN A 56 2.23 3.42 -19.35
N ALA A 57 2.44 3.71 -20.64
CA ALA A 57 2.95 5.01 -21.09
C ALA A 57 1.99 6.17 -20.78
N GLN A 58 0.69 5.99 -21.08
CA GLN A 58 -0.34 7.00 -20.82
C GLN A 58 -0.50 7.27 -19.32
N MET A 59 -0.55 6.22 -18.50
CA MET A 59 -0.67 6.34 -17.05
C MET A 59 0.59 6.96 -16.44
N SER A 60 1.78 6.59 -16.90
CA SER A 60 3.05 7.22 -16.49
C SER A 60 3.03 8.72 -16.77
N HIS A 61 2.65 9.13 -17.98
CA HIS A 61 2.52 10.53 -18.34
C HIS A 61 1.53 11.25 -17.41
N LYS A 62 0.33 10.67 -17.23
CA LYS A 62 -0.73 11.26 -16.40
C LYS A 62 -0.37 11.34 -14.91
N VAL A 63 0.35 10.35 -14.40
CA VAL A 63 0.88 10.38 -13.03
C VAL A 63 1.84 11.56 -12.88
N LYS A 64 2.78 11.73 -13.82
CA LYS A 64 3.78 12.81 -13.77
C LYS A 64 3.16 14.20 -13.95
N THR A 65 2.19 14.35 -14.84
CA THR A 65 1.65 15.68 -15.19
C THR A 65 0.48 16.10 -14.32
N LYS A 66 -0.28 15.15 -13.75
CA LYS A 66 -1.56 15.41 -13.07
C LYS A 66 -1.66 14.77 -11.68
N TYR A 67 -1.70 13.44 -11.57
CA TYR A 67 -2.02 12.79 -10.30
C TYR A 67 -1.01 13.14 -9.21
N PHE A 68 0.29 13.07 -9.52
CA PHE A 68 1.32 13.37 -8.53
C PHE A 68 1.21 14.80 -8.01
N LYS A 69 0.95 15.79 -8.88
CA LYS A 69 0.77 17.19 -8.45
C LYS A 69 -0.42 17.36 -7.49
N LYS A 70 -1.51 16.63 -7.71
CA LYS A 70 -2.72 16.65 -6.87
C LYS A 70 -2.53 15.91 -5.53
N GLU A 71 -1.79 14.80 -5.57
CA GLU A 71 -1.60 13.86 -4.45
C GLU A 71 -0.42 14.23 -3.55
N ASN A 72 0.59 14.95 -4.07
CA ASN A 72 1.81 15.34 -3.37
C ASN A 72 1.59 16.47 -2.35
N LYS A 73 0.77 16.17 -1.33
CA LYS A 73 0.47 17.04 -0.20
C LYS A 73 0.31 16.22 1.08
N GLY A 74 0.39 16.88 2.24
CA GLY A 74 0.14 16.25 3.54
C GLY A 74 1.03 15.05 3.83
N ILE A 75 0.43 13.95 4.29
CA ILE A 75 1.14 12.71 4.67
C ILE A 75 1.91 12.13 3.48
N PHE A 76 1.31 12.12 2.29
CA PHE A 76 1.94 11.59 1.08
C PHE A 76 3.23 12.34 0.76
N GLN A 77 3.18 13.68 0.75
CA GLN A 77 4.34 14.52 0.47
C GLN A 77 5.49 14.29 1.45
N ARG A 78 5.19 14.25 2.75
CA ARG A 78 6.22 14.04 3.78
C ARG A 78 6.85 12.67 3.68
N ALA A 79 6.04 11.63 3.49
CA ALA A 79 6.53 10.28 3.25
C ALA A 79 7.41 10.22 1.98
N TRP A 80 6.97 10.85 0.89
CA TRP A 80 7.73 10.96 -0.35
C TRP A 80 9.10 11.62 -0.14
N GLN A 81 9.15 12.81 0.46
CA GLN A 81 10.41 13.52 0.74
C GLN A 81 11.33 12.73 1.70
N SER A 82 10.76 12.02 2.68
CA SER A 82 11.55 11.25 3.65
C SER A 82 12.30 10.04 3.06
N ALA A 83 11.98 9.65 1.83
CA ALA A 83 12.54 8.47 1.17
C ALA A 83 13.84 8.77 0.38
N ASP A 84 14.28 10.04 0.30
CA ASP A 84 15.47 10.47 -0.46
C ASP A 84 16.72 9.64 -0.15
N LYS A 85 17.01 9.39 1.13
CA LYS A 85 18.17 8.58 1.54
C LYS A 85 18.08 7.14 1.04
N CYS A 86 16.87 6.57 1.03
CA CYS A 86 16.61 5.22 0.52
C CYS A 86 16.80 5.18 -1.00
N VAL A 87 16.28 6.17 -1.74
CA VAL A 87 16.41 6.24 -3.20
C VAL A 87 17.85 6.42 -3.66
N LYS A 88 18.62 7.31 -3.02
CA LYS A 88 20.06 7.49 -3.31
C LYS A 88 20.83 6.18 -3.16
N ARG A 89 20.52 5.39 -2.13
CA ARG A 89 21.09 4.05 -1.96
C ARG A 89 20.65 3.09 -3.07
N CYS A 90 19.38 3.08 -3.45
CA CYS A 90 18.87 2.20 -4.49
C CYS A 90 19.54 2.44 -5.84
N LYS A 91 19.77 3.70 -6.23
CA LYS A 91 20.52 4.06 -7.44
C LYS A 91 21.93 3.45 -7.47
N ASN A 92 22.62 3.47 -6.33
CA ASN A 92 23.95 2.85 -6.21
C ASN A 92 23.92 1.32 -6.33
N ILE A 93 22.80 0.68 -5.97
CA ILE A 93 22.59 -0.77 -6.12
C ILE A 93 22.25 -1.10 -7.58
N GLN A 94 21.36 -0.32 -8.20
CA GLN A 94 20.92 -0.52 -9.59
C GLN A 94 22.09 -0.59 -10.57
N LEU A 95 23.10 0.26 -10.40
CA LEU A 95 24.33 0.26 -11.22
C LEU A 95 25.09 -1.08 -11.21
N LYS A 96 24.69 -2.05 -10.36
CA LYS A 96 25.34 -3.35 -10.20
C LYS A 96 24.52 -4.52 -10.74
N ASP A 97 23.23 -4.35 -11.04
CA ASP A 97 22.35 -5.45 -11.49
C ASP A 97 21.59 -5.06 -12.76
N LYS A 98 21.94 -5.72 -13.87
CA LYS A 98 21.34 -5.46 -15.19
C LYS A 98 19.83 -5.71 -15.24
N GLN A 99 19.30 -6.59 -14.38
CA GLN A 99 17.85 -6.84 -14.34
C GLN A 99 17.07 -5.62 -13.85
N ASP A 100 17.74 -4.70 -13.16
CA ASP A 100 17.11 -3.54 -12.54
C ASP A 100 17.26 -2.28 -13.40
N GLU A 101 17.91 -2.34 -14.57
CA GLU A 101 18.13 -1.20 -15.49
C GLU A 101 16.84 -0.51 -15.92
N ALA A 102 15.74 -1.25 -16.02
CA ALA A 102 14.44 -0.71 -16.40
C ALA A 102 13.73 0.04 -15.25
N LEU A 103 14.19 -0.08 -14.00
CA LEU A 103 13.64 0.69 -12.89
C LEU A 103 14.06 2.16 -13.01
N THR A 104 13.12 3.05 -12.72
CA THR A 104 13.37 4.50 -12.69
C THR A 104 13.47 4.99 -11.24
N GLU A 105 13.86 6.24 -11.07
CA GLU A 105 13.85 6.87 -9.75
C GLU A 105 12.47 6.84 -9.08
N GLU A 106 11.39 7.05 -9.84
CA GLU A 106 10.02 6.98 -9.33
C GLU A 106 9.63 5.58 -8.84
N HIS A 107 10.17 4.53 -9.46
CA HIS A 107 9.98 3.16 -8.99
C HIS A 107 10.67 2.94 -7.64
N PHE A 108 11.93 3.34 -7.50
CA PHE A 108 12.63 3.26 -6.21
C PHE A 108 11.97 4.11 -5.14
N GLN A 109 11.51 5.30 -5.51
CA GLN A 109 10.78 6.19 -4.64
C GLN A 109 9.50 5.53 -4.11
N ALA A 110 8.71 4.91 -5.00
CA ALA A 110 7.51 4.18 -4.61
C ALA A 110 7.80 3.01 -3.66
N ILE A 111 8.82 2.19 -3.95
CA ILE A 111 9.27 1.09 -3.07
C ILE A 111 9.71 1.64 -1.70
N CYS A 112 10.57 2.66 -1.69
CA CYS A 112 11.08 3.27 -0.47
C CYS A 112 9.96 3.88 0.37
N VAL A 113 8.99 4.55 -0.25
CA VAL A 113 7.84 5.16 0.41
C VAL A 113 6.93 4.11 1.03
N TYR A 114 6.62 3.05 0.29
CA TYR A 114 5.78 1.96 0.78
C TYR A 114 6.41 1.23 1.98
N THR A 115 7.73 1.02 1.95
CA THR A 115 8.48 0.26 2.97
C THR A 115 9.04 1.13 4.10
N ALA A 116 8.82 2.45 4.07
CA ALA A 116 9.44 3.35 5.04
C ALA A 116 8.80 3.34 6.44
N GLY A 117 7.54 2.90 6.55
CA GLY A 117 6.75 3.02 7.78
C GLY A 117 6.43 4.46 8.20
N GLN A 118 6.90 5.47 7.47
CA GLN A 118 6.71 6.89 7.79
C GLN A 118 5.23 7.23 7.82
N GLU A 119 4.77 7.77 8.96
CA GLU A 119 3.38 8.20 9.20
C GLU A 119 2.33 7.12 8.87
N LYS A 120 2.73 5.84 8.87
CA LYS A 120 1.87 4.72 8.51
C LYS A 120 1.20 4.88 7.14
N LEU A 121 1.88 5.55 6.18
CA LEU A 121 1.34 5.74 4.83
C LEU A 121 0.93 4.41 4.19
N PHE A 122 1.70 3.34 4.38
CA PHE A 122 1.37 2.02 3.84
C PHE A 122 0.03 1.49 4.38
N GLU A 123 -0.35 1.80 5.62
CA GLU A 123 -1.64 1.41 6.20
C GLU A 123 -2.79 2.15 5.48
N LEU A 124 -2.67 3.48 5.33
CA LEU A 124 -3.66 4.31 4.61
C LEU A 124 -3.78 3.92 3.13
N PHE A 125 -2.63 3.71 2.49
CA PHE A 125 -2.56 3.28 1.10
C PHE A 125 -3.22 1.91 0.91
N ASN A 126 -2.83 0.91 1.70
CA ASN A 126 -3.40 -0.44 1.57
C ASN A 126 -4.90 -0.47 1.89
N ALA A 127 -5.37 0.34 2.84
CA ALA A 127 -6.80 0.48 3.11
C ALA A 127 -7.57 1.05 1.90
N ALA A 128 -7.07 2.14 1.31
CA ALA A 128 -7.67 2.73 0.12
C ALA A 128 -7.64 1.76 -1.06
N VAL A 129 -6.51 1.08 -1.30
CA VAL A 129 -6.40 0.06 -2.35
C VAL A 129 -7.37 -1.08 -2.12
N ARG A 130 -7.62 -1.49 -0.88
CA ARG A 130 -8.51 -2.62 -0.57
C ARG A 130 -9.99 -2.33 -0.81
N THR A 131 -10.42 -1.06 -0.78
CA THR A 131 -11.85 -0.70 -0.67
C THR A 131 -12.35 0.33 -1.69
N ASN A 132 -11.49 1.13 -2.31
CA ASN A 132 -11.92 2.30 -3.08
C ASN A 132 -12.00 2.06 -4.61
N ARG A 133 -12.29 0.83 -5.07
CA ARG A 133 -12.45 0.57 -6.52
C ARG A 133 -13.48 1.48 -7.19
N SER A 134 -14.61 1.76 -6.53
CA SER A 134 -15.67 2.65 -7.05
C SER A 134 -15.20 4.10 -7.23
N GLU A 135 -14.21 4.52 -6.46
CA GLU A 135 -13.63 5.88 -6.47
C GLU A 135 -12.38 6.00 -7.34
N TYR A 136 -11.95 4.89 -7.96
CA TYR A 136 -10.69 4.81 -8.69
C TYR A 136 -10.58 5.79 -9.86
N SER A 137 -11.70 6.30 -10.38
CA SER A 137 -11.71 7.29 -11.46
C SER A 137 -12.04 8.71 -10.98
N THR A 138 -12.18 8.92 -9.67
CA THR A 138 -12.64 10.18 -9.08
C THR A 138 -11.76 10.61 -7.90
N THR A 139 -12.06 10.14 -6.69
CA THR A 139 -11.50 10.63 -5.42
C THR A 139 -10.35 9.81 -4.89
N PHE A 140 -10.00 8.69 -5.52
CA PHE A 140 -8.83 7.89 -5.12
C PHE A 140 -7.56 8.75 -5.09
N GLN A 141 -6.81 8.70 -3.99
CA GLN A 141 -5.72 9.65 -3.70
C GLN A 141 -4.31 9.07 -3.85
N PHE A 142 -4.21 7.85 -4.38
CA PHE A 142 -2.94 7.12 -4.46
C PHE A 142 -2.66 6.54 -5.85
N HIS A 143 -3.11 7.20 -6.91
CA HIS A 143 -2.84 6.76 -8.28
C HIS A 143 -1.33 6.68 -8.54
N SER A 144 -0.58 7.68 -8.06
CA SER A 144 0.87 7.76 -8.29
C SER A 144 1.60 6.58 -7.65
N LEU A 145 1.34 6.32 -6.36
CA LEU A 145 1.98 5.23 -5.63
C LEU A 145 1.51 3.86 -6.15
N HIS A 146 0.21 3.70 -6.43
CA HIS A 146 -0.33 2.46 -7.01
C HIS A 146 0.30 2.13 -8.35
N PHE A 147 0.40 3.11 -9.26
CA PHE A 147 1.02 2.94 -10.57
C PHE A 147 2.49 2.54 -10.46
N TRP A 148 3.31 3.33 -9.77
CA TRP A 148 4.75 3.07 -9.69
C TRP A 148 5.09 1.78 -8.95
N LEU A 149 4.34 1.39 -7.92
CA LEU A 149 4.54 0.07 -7.29
C LEU A 149 4.15 -1.07 -8.24
N THR A 150 3.02 -0.95 -8.93
CA THR A 150 2.57 -1.98 -9.87
C THR A 150 3.59 -2.18 -10.99
N SER A 151 4.06 -1.09 -11.61
CA SER A 151 5.05 -1.18 -12.69
C SER A 151 6.41 -1.65 -12.19
N ALA A 152 6.83 -1.28 -10.97
CA ALA A 152 8.07 -1.79 -10.37
C ALA A 152 8.04 -3.31 -10.20
N ILE A 153 6.92 -3.85 -9.67
CA ILE A 153 6.72 -5.30 -9.52
C ILE A 153 6.75 -5.97 -10.90
N GLN A 154 6.08 -5.41 -11.90
CA GLN A 154 6.06 -5.98 -13.25
C GLN A 154 7.45 -6.01 -13.90
N ILE A 155 8.27 -4.97 -13.71
CA ILE A 155 9.66 -4.91 -14.18
C ILE A 155 10.51 -5.99 -13.49
N LEU A 156 10.48 -6.02 -12.16
CA LEU A 156 11.27 -6.97 -11.36
C LEU A 156 10.86 -8.43 -11.59
N LYS A 157 9.58 -8.69 -11.84
CA LYS A 157 9.06 -10.05 -12.04
C LYS A 157 9.53 -10.69 -13.34
N LYS A 158 9.96 -9.88 -14.32
CA LYS A 158 10.31 -10.34 -15.67
C LYS A 158 11.39 -11.42 -15.61
N ASN A 159 11.04 -12.63 -16.06
CA ASN A 159 11.90 -13.83 -16.07
C ASN A 159 12.20 -14.49 -14.71
N GLU A 160 11.61 -14.02 -13.61
CA GLU A 160 11.75 -14.71 -12.32
C GLU A 160 10.81 -15.92 -12.22
N LYS A 161 11.17 -16.92 -11.41
CA LYS A 161 10.27 -18.04 -11.08
C LYS A 161 9.30 -17.65 -9.98
N CYS A 162 8.29 -18.49 -9.73
CA CYS A 162 7.50 -18.37 -8.51
C CYS A 162 8.40 -18.56 -7.28
N LEU A 163 8.03 -17.93 -6.18
CA LEU A 163 8.82 -17.88 -4.95
C LEU A 163 7.95 -18.20 -3.73
N THR A 164 8.59 -18.80 -2.73
CA THR A 164 7.95 -19.09 -1.44
C THR A 164 8.23 -17.96 -0.48
N SER A 165 7.19 -17.35 0.07
CA SER A 165 7.27 -16.31 1.09
C SER A 165 6.33 -16.59 2.27
N TYR A 166 6.54 -15.86 3.36
CA TYR A 166 5.83 -16.00 4.62
C TYR A 166 5.23 -14.66 5.01
N ARG A 167 3.94 -14.64 5.35
CA ARG A 167 3.27 -13.45 5.91
C ARG A 167 2.71 -13.78 7.28
N ARG A 168 3.01 -12.95 8.27
CA ARG A 168 2.57 -13.08 9.67
C ARG A 168 1.58 -11.96 9.98
N SER A 169 0.65 -12.21 10.90
CA SER A 169 -0.38 -11.23 11.26
C SER A 169 -0.84 -11.38 12.72
N HIS A 170 -1.17 -10.24 13.32
CA HIS A 170 -1.91 -10.11 14.58
C HIS A 170 -3.43 -10.28 14.40
N THR A 171 -3.91 -10.41 13.16
CA THR A 171 -5.33 -10.54 12.84
C THR A 171 -5.71 -12.01 12.72
N GLN A 172 -6.83 -12.39 13.33
CA GLN A 172 -7.43 -13.70 13.11
C GLN A 172 -8.18 -13.71 11.78
N PHE A 173 -7.69 -14.44 10.79
CA PHE A 173 -8.41 -14.64 9.53
C PHE A 173 -9.17 -15.96 9.51
N THR A 174 -10.29 -15.99 8.80
CA THR A 174 -11.06 -17.22 8.53
C THR A 174 -11.15 -17.50 7.04
N GLY A 175 -11.12 -18.78 6.70
CA GLY A 175 -11.09 -19.26 5.32
C GLY A 175 -11.08 -20.78 5.30
N LYS A 176 -11.52 -21.35 4.18
CA LYS A 176 -11.70 -22.80 3.98
C LYS A 176 -10.73 -23.32 2.92
N ARG A 177 -10.38 -24.61 3.01
CA ARG A 177 -9.63 -25.29 1.95
C ARG A 177 -10.40 -25.18 0.61
N ASN A 178 -9.68 -25.06 -0.49
CA ASN A 178 -10.18 -24.85 -1.86
C ASN A 178 -10.90 -23.51 -2.08
N GLN A 179 -10.86 -22.60 -1.10
CA GLN A 179 -11.37 -21.24 -1.30
C GLN A 179 -10.36 -20.40 -2.08
N MET A 180 -10.85 -19.66 -3.08
CA MET A 180 -10.07 -18.62 -3.77
C MET A 180 -10.09 -17.33 -2.96
N ILE A 181 -8.92 -16.71 -2.82
CA ILE A 181 -8.74 -15.48 -2.07
C ILE A 181 -7.79 -14.54 -2.80
N ARG A 182 -7.89 -13.26 -2.48
CA ARG A 182 -6.90 -12.22 -2.81
C ARG A 182 -6.59 -11.43 -1.55
N PHE A 183 -5.39 -10.87 -1.45
CA PHE A 183 -5.13 -9.89 -0.39
C PHE A 183 -5.87 -8.57 -0.67
N GLY A 184 -6.01 -8.20 -1.94
CA GLY A 184 -6.76 -7.03 -2.39
C GLY A 184 -6.09 -5.69 -2.10
N SER A 185 -4.88 -5.72 -1.53
CA SER A 185 -3.95 -4.60 -1.44
C SER A 185 -2.56 -5.12 -1.82
N PHE A 186 -1.57 -4.23 -1.90
CA PHE A 186 -0.18 -4.70 -1.87
C PHE A 186 0.05 -5.43 -0.56
N ALA A 187 0.64 -6.62 -0.63
CA ALA A 187 0.84 -7.48 0.52
C ALA A 187 2.31 -7.76 0.73
N SER A 188 2.88 -7.16 1.77
CA SER A 188 4.23 -7.48 2.24
C SER A 188 4.26 -8.89 2.83
N SER A 189 5.24 -9.65 2.41
CA SER A 189 5.62 -10.97 2.93
C SER A 189 7.15 -11.01 3.01
N SER A 190 7.72 -12.10 3.51
CA SER A 190 9.16 -12.21 3.72
C SER A 190 9.68 -13.56 3.25
N LEU A 191 10.94 -13.62 2.80
CA LEU A 191 11.64 -14.91 2.67
C LEU A 191 11.96 -15.51 4.06
N ASN A 192 12.00 -14.67 5.10
CA ASN A 192 12.25 -15.06 6.48
C ASN A 192 10.96 -15.48 7.18
N PRO A 193 10.79 -16.76 7.56
CA PRO A 193 9.62 -17.20 8.30
C PRO A 193 9.64 -16.76 9.76
N LYS A 194 10.73 -16.18 10.29
CA LYS A 194 10.96 -15.94 11.73
C LYS A 194 10.63 -14.53 12.20
N LEU A 195 10.01 -13.68 11.38
CA LEU A 195 9.66 -12.30 11.74
C LEU A 195 8.41 -12.24 12.65
N THR A 196 8.53 -12.80 13.86
CA THR A 196 7.43 -13.00 14.83
C THR A 196 6.77 -11.71 15.31
N HIS A 197 7.47 -10.57 15.23
CA HIS A 197 6.94 -9.26 15.62
C HIS A 197 5.74 -8.81 14.76
N PHE A 198 5.54 -9.40 13.57
CA PHE A 198 4.33 -9.21 12.75
C PHE A 198 3.13 -10.05 13.22
N GLY A 199 3.29 -10.87 14.25
CA GLY A 199 2.23 -11.62 14.90
C GLY A 199 2.26 -13.12 14.65
N THR A 200 1.40 -13.82 15.40
CA THR A 200 1.27 -15.29 15.40
C THR A 200 -0.19 -15.73 15.38
N GLU A 201 -1.15 -14.83 15.21
CA GLU A 201 -2.59 -15.15 15.19
C GLU A 201 -2.97 -15.89 13.90
N THR A 202 -2.54 -15.37 12.75
CA THR A 202 -2.66 -16.08 11.48
C THR A 202 -1.40 -15.86 10.66
N CYS A 203 -0.87 -16.95 10.11
CA CYS A 203 0.28 -16.90 9.22
C CYS A 203 -0.05 -17.55 7.88
N PHE A 204 0.65 -17.11 6.84
CA PHE A 204 0.50 -17.59 5.48
C PHE A 204 1.85 -18.11 4.99
N LEU A 205 1.87 -19.35 4.51
CA LEU A 205 2.91 -19.86 3.62
C LEU A 205 2.42 -19.65 2.20
N ILE A 206 3.11 -18.83 1.43
CA ILE A 206 2.64 -18.33 0.15
C ILE A 206 3.59 -18.80 -0.95
N GLN A 207 3.07 -19.54 -1.92
CA GLN A 207 3.73 -19.73 -3.20
C GLN A 207 3.17 -18.69 -4.18
N THR A 208 3.89 -17.60 -4.35
CA THR A 208 3.52 -16.46 -5.20
C THR A 208 4.26 -16.52 -6.53
N CYS A 209 3.54 -16.22 -7.60
CA CYS A 209 4.04 -16.15 -8.97
C CYS A 209 3.98 -14.73 -9.55
N HIS A 210 3.44 -13.76 -8.81
CA HIS A 210 3.46 -12.33 -9.20
C HIS A 210 4.19 -11.42 -8.20
N GLY A 211 4.44 -11.91 -6.98
CA GLY A 211 5.27 -11.21 -6.01
C GLY A 211 6.75 -11.23 -6.39
N VAL A 212 7.48 -10.22 -5.91
CA VAL A 212 8.91 -10.02 -6.19
C VAL A 212 9.69 -9.80 -4.90
N TYR A 213 10.90 -10.35 -4.84
CA TYR A 213 11.82 -10.05 -3.75
C TYR A 213 12.45 -8.67 -3.97
N LEU A 214 12.25 -7.75 -3.04
CA LEU A 214 12.69 -6.36 -3.18
C LEU A 214 14.20 -6.16 -2.91
N LYS A 215 14.96 -7.23 -2.67
CA LYS A 215 16.42 -7.17 -2.45
C LYS A 215 16.76 -6.20 -1.31
N LYS A 216 17.58 -5.18 -1.60
CA LYS A 216 17.99 -4.11 -0.66
C LYS A 216 17.31 -2.77 -0.94
N TYR A 217 16.26 -2.76 -1.77
CA TYR A 217 15.48 -1.57 -2.08
C TYR A 217 14.65 -1.04 -0.91
N PRO A 218 14.01 -1.88 -0.08
CA PRO A 218 13.22 -1.39 1.05
C PRO A 218 14.01 -0.46 1.97
N ARG A 219 13.35 0.43 2.71
CA ARG A 219 14.03 1.33 3.66
C ARG A 219 14.89 0.54 4.66
N LEU A 220 14.37 -0.59 5.14
CA LEU A 220 15.03 -1.51 6.06
C LEU A 220 16.01 -2.49 5.39
N GLN A 221 16.24 -2.36 4.08
CA GLN A 221 17.13 -3.21 3.28
C GLN A 221 16.70 -4.68 3.37
N ASP A 222 17.66 -5.59 3.58
CA ASP A 222 17.45 -7.03 3.66
C ASP A 222 17.01 -7.53 5.05
N LYS A 223 16.82 -6.64 6.03
CA LYS A 223 16.42 -7.04 7.40
C LYS A 223 15.10 -7.81 7.46
N GLU A 224 14.16 -7.44 6.58
CA GLU A 224 12.85 -8.08 6.50
C GLU A 224 12.74 -9.05 5.33
N GLU A 225 13.78 -9.17 4.50
CA GLU A 225 13.79 -9.99 3.27
C GLU A 225 12.48 -9.87 2.47
N GLU A 226 12.03 -8.62 2.26
CA GLU A 226 10.65 -8.33 1.86
C GLU A 226 10.32 -8.81 0.44
N VAL A 227 9.26 -9.60 0.35
CA VAL A 227 8.59 -9.99 -0.89
C VAL A 227 7.28 -9.23 -0.98
N LEU A 228 7.14 -8.40 -2.02
CA LEU A 228 5.94 -7.60 -2.24
C LEU A 228 5.04 -8.27 -3.27
N ILE A 229 3.81 -8.58 -2.86
CA ILE A 229 2.78 -9.24 -3.68
C ILE A 229 1.79 -8.19 -4.18
N PRO A 230 1.48 -8.12 -5.49
CA PRO A 230 0.55 -7.14 -6.03
C PRO A 230 -0.91 -7.47 -5.69
N PRO A 231 -1.82 -6.47 -5.71
CA PRO A 231 -3.21 -6.64 -5.29
C PRO A 231 -4.02 -7.61 -6.16
N TYR A 232 -3.62 -7.82 -7.42
CA TYR A 232 -4.33 -8.63 -8.41
C TYR A 232 -4.02 -10.13 -8.34
N GLU A 233 -3.01 -10.57 -7.58
CA GLU A 233 -2.68 -12.00 -7.52
C GLU A 233 -3.75 -12.78 -6.75
N MET A 234 -4.19 -13.89 -7.34
CA MET A 234 -5.16 -14.83 -6.76
C MET A 234 -4.46 -16.03 -6.16
N PHE A 235 -5.01 -16.53 -5.07
CA PHE A 235 -4.50 -17.72 -4.41
C PHE A 235 -5.61 -18.72 -4.11
N MET A 236 -5.30 -20.01 -4.22
CA MET A 236 -6.10 -21.07 -3.63
C MET A 236 -5.59 -21.40 -2.23
N ILE A 237 -6.50 -21.55 -1.26
CA ILE A 237 -6.16 -22.15 0.03
C ILE A 237 -6.00 -23.66 -0.14
N GLN A 238 -4.76 -24.12 -0.29
CA GLN A 238 -4.46 -25.55 -0.42
C GLN A 238 -4.63 -26.28 0.91
N LYS A 239 -4.18 -25.66 2.00
CA LYS A 239 -4.22 -26.25 3.34
C LYS A 239 -4.52 -25.19 4.39
N LYS A 240 -5.24 -25.61 5.42
CA LYS A 240 -5.41 -24.89 6.69
C LYS A 240 -4.97 -25.82 7.81
N CYS A 241 -4.02 -25.40 8.63
CA CYS A 241 -3.51 -26.18 9.76
C CYS A 241 -3.45 -25.30 11.01
N SER A 242 -3.51 -25.94 12.18
CA SER A 242 -3.28 -25.29 13.48
C SER A 242 -1.88 -25.58 13.99
N MET A 243 -1.42 -24.83 15.02
CA MET A 243 -0.09 -24.97 15.66
C MET A 243 0.37 -26.42 15.80
N LYS A 244 -0.48 -27.28 16.39
CA LYS A 244 -0.13 -28.68 16.70
C LYS A 244 0.06 -29.57 15.47
N LYS A 245 -0.49 -29.16 14.31
CA LYS A 245 -0.52 -29.98 13.08
C LYS A 245 0.44 -29.49 12.00
N CYS A 246 0.78 -28.19 11.99
CA CYS A 246 1.75 -27.67 11.03
C CYS A 246 3.18 -27.82 11.57
N LYS A 247 3.77 -29.01 11.39
CA LYS A 247 5.22 -29.20 11.53
C LYS A 247 5.90 -28.38 10.43
N GLY A 248 6.72 -27.39 10.79
CA GLY A 248 7.43 -26.57 9.81
C GLY A 248 7.83 -25.19 10.32
N LYS A 249 8.22 -24.32 9.39
CA LYS A 249 8.78 -22.97 9.64
C LYS A 249 7.83 -21.96 10.33
N LEU A 250 6.55 -22.29 10.50
CA LEU A 250 5.50 -21.45 11.10
C LEU A 250 4.76 -22.16 12.25
N SER A 251 5.44 -23.05 12.98
CA SER A 251 4.83 -23.86 14.05
C SER A 251 4.32 -23.06 15.24
N ASP A 252 4.77 -21.81 15.40
CA ASP A 252 4.38 -20.87 16.45
C ASP A 252 3.08 -20.10 16.15
N CYS A 253 2.50 -20.26 14.95
CA CYS A 253 1.29 -19.57 14.54
C CYS A 253 0.01 -20.36 14.88
N LYS A 254 -1.00 -19.71 15.48
CA LYS A 254 -2.29 -20.33 15.87
C LYS A 254 -2.96 -21.06 14.70
N VAL A 255 -3.01 -20.38 13.55
CA VAL A 255 -3.49 -20.92 12.28
C VAL A 255 -2.49 -20.60 11.17
N VAL A 256 -2.23 -21.56 10.30
CA VAL A 256 -1.43 -21.39 9.08
C VAL A 256 -2.28 -21.74 7.86
N TYR A 257 -2.29 -20.83 6.89
CA TYR A 257 -2.84 -21.03 5.56
C TYR A 257 -1.72 -21.26 4.56
N VAL A 258 -1.80 -22.35 3.79
CA VAL A 258 -0.90 -22.59 2.65
C VAL A 258 -1.62 -22.14 1.40
N LEU A 259 -1.04 -21.13 0.74
CA LEU A 259 -1.58 -20.46 -0.42
C LEU A 259 -0.75 -20.82 -1.66
N GLU A 260 -1.43 -21.19 -2.74
CA GLU A 260 -0.82 -21.41 -4.04
C GLU A 260 -1.40 -20.45 -5.06
N SER A 261 -0.54 -19.79 -5.83
CA SER A 261 -0.95 -18.85 -6.88
C SER A 261 -1.82 -19.55 -7.93
N LEU A 262 -2.92 -18.89 -8.31
CA LEU A 262 -3.79 -19.30 -9.42
C LEU A 262 -3.68 -18.34 -10.62
N GLY A 263 -2.66 -17.48 -10.64
CA GLY A 263 -2.54 -16.37 -11.58
C GLY A 263 -3.13 -15.08 -11.03
N PHE A 264 -3.79 -14.29 -11.87
CA PHE A 264 -4.26 -12.95 -11.52
C PHE A 264 -5.70 -12.69 -11.93
N TYR A 265 -6.34 -11.77 -11.22
CA TYR A 265 -7.64 -11.22 -11.58
C TYR A 265 -7.67 -9.73 -11.25
N SER A 266 -8.14 -8.95 -12.22
CA SER A 266 -8.24 -7.50 -12.09
C SER A 266 -9.62 -7.04 -12.55
N ASN A 267 -10.27 -6.21 -11.74
CA ASN A 267 -11.54 -5.56 -12.05
C ASN A 267 -11.35 -4.23 -12.79
N LEU A 268 -10.11 -3.75 -12.89
CA LEU A 268 -9.73 -2.47 -13.45
C LEU A 268 -8.69 -2.67 -14.55
N ASN A 269 -8.86 -1.96 -15.66
CA ASN A 269 -7.82 -1.89 -16.66
C ASN A 269 -7.82 -0.51 -17.29
N CYS A 270 -6.81 0.28 -16.95
CA CYS A 270 -6.55 1.58 -17.51
C CYS A 270 -7.68 2.60 -17.32
N LYS A 271 -8.57 2.42 -16.33
CA LYS A 271 -9.70 3.34 -16.12
C LYS A 271 -9.20 4.74 -15.78
N ALA A 272 -8.30 4.85 -14.80
CA ALA A 272 -7.71 6.12 -14.40
C ALA A 272 -6.86 6.79 -15.50
N ALA A 273 -6.31 6.02 -16.45
CA ALA A 273 -5.58 6.59 -17.58
C ALA A 273 -6.52 7.34 -18.55
N LYS A 274 -7.75 6.84 -18.75
CA LYS A 274 -8.75 7.33 -19.70
C LYS A 274 -9.68 8.44 -19.19
N VAL A 275 -9.60 8.80 -17.90
CA VAL A 275 -10.41 9.91 -17.34
C VAL A 275 -9.91 11.25 -17.87
N ASP A 276 -10.47 11.73 -18.96
CA ASP A 276 -10.27 13.13 -19.36
C ASP A 276 -11.06 14.00 -18.37
N GLU A 277 -10.41 14.99 -17.75
CA GLU A 277 -11.12 16.08 -17.05
C GLU A 277 -11.07 17.30 -17.97
#